data_AF-A0A2E5WFL5-F1
#
_entry.id   AF-A0A2E5WFL5-F1
#
_cell.length_a   1.000
_cell.length_b   1.000
_cell.length_c   1.000
_cell.angle_alpha   90.00
_cell.angle_beta   90.00
_cell.angle_gamma   90.00
#
_symmetry.space_group_name_H-M   'P 1'
#
loop_
_entity.id
_entity.type
_entity.pdbx_description
1 polymer ?
#
loop_
_entity_poly.entity_id
_entity_poly.type
_entity_poly.pdbx_seq_one_letter_code
_entity_poly.pdbx_strand_id
1 'polypeptide(L)'
;GTETGIFEYSQQVWRPVFPRPGNPPFPVYDLLRAADGSLWAATGWGALHISDADTTLFTSADMARTLQALVPSLRVETIPVPTEP
;
A
#
# COMPACT_ATOMS: atom_id res chain seq x y z
N GLY A 1 -4.14 1.18 -10.61
CA GLY A 1 -4.80 0.50 -9.49
C GLY A 1 -6.27 0.31 -9.81
N THR A 2 -7.01 -0.32 -8.90
CA THR A 2 -8.48 -0.39 -8.91
C THR A 2 -9.02 0.07 -7.55
N GLU A 3 -10.34 0.12 -7.40
CA GLU A 3 -11.00 0.35 -6.10
C GLU A 3 -10.75 -0.78 -5.07
N THR A 4 -10.25 -1.93 -5.51
CA THR A 4 -10.05 -3.11 -4.66
C THR A 4 -8.59 -3.52 -4.51
N GLY A 5 -7.67 -2.92 -5.27
CA GLY A 5 -6.24 -3.15 -5.09
C GLY A 5 -5.38 -2.96 -6.34
N ILE A 6 -4.28 -3.70 -6.36
CA ILE A 6 -3.27 -3.78 -7.42
C ILE A 6 -3.28 -5.20 -7.97
N PHE A 7 -3.42 -5.31 -9.28
CA PHE A 7 -3.35 -6.56 -10.01
C PHE A 7 -2.29 -6.43 -11.09
N GLU A 8 -1.48 -7.48 -11.25
CA GLU A 8 -0.52 -7.60 -12.33
C GLU A 8 -1.09 -8.52 -13.40
N TYR A 9 -1.00 -8.08 -14.65
CA TYR A 9 -1.25 -8.95 -15.79
C TYR A 9 0.08 -9.50 -16.32
N SER A 10 0.26 -10.80 -16.21
CA SER A 10 1.47 -11.49 -16.67
C SER A 10 1.11 -12.87 -17.19
N GLN A 11 1.74 -13.29 -18.29
CA GLN A 11 1.51 -14.60 -18.92
C GLN A 11 0.02 -14.90 -19.17
N GLN A 12 -0.70 -13.90 -19.67
CA GLN A 12 -2.13 -13.97 -19.97
C GLN A 12 -3.07 -14.17 -18.76
N VAL A 13 -2.56 -13.98 -17.54
CA VAL A 13 -3.32 -14.16 -16.30
C VAL A 13 -3.22 -12.91 -15.44
N TRP A 14 -4.34 -12.49 -14.85
CA TRP A 14 -4.37 -11.46 -13.81
C TRP A 14 -4.09 -12.10 -12.44
N ARG A 15 -3.14 -11.52 -11.70
CA ARG A 15 -2.80 -11.97 -10.34
C ARG A 15 -2.91 -10.81 -9.35
N PRO A 16 -3.50 -11.02 -8.17
CA PRO A 16 -3.50 -9.99 -7.13
C PRO A 16 -2.07 -9.78 -6.61
N VAL A 17 -1.67 -8.52 -6.53
CA VAL A 17 -0.40 -8.11 -5.92
C VAL A 17 -0.68 -7.60 -4.50
N PHE A 18 -1.70 -6.75 -4.35
CA PHE A 18 -2.12 -6.18 -3.07
C PHE A 18 -3.60 -5.79 -3.15
N PRO A 19 -4.41 -5.88 -2.08
CA PRO A 19 -4.08 -6.40 -0.76
C PRO A 19 -3.92 -7.94 -0.77
N ARG A 20 -3.20 -8.47 0.23
CA ARG A 20 -3.00 -9.93 0.39
C ARG A 20 -4.32 -10.63 0.77
N PRO A 21 -4.48 -11.94 0.49
CA PRO A 21 -5.68 -12.67 0.88
C PRO A 21 -6.02 -12.49 2.37
N GLY A 22 -7.29 -12.17 2.67
CA GLY A 22 -7.77 -11.90 4.03
C GLY A 22 -7.73 -10.43 4.45
N ASN A 23 -7.06 -9.56 3.70
CA ASN A 23 -7.07 -8.12 3.95
C ASN A 23 -8.26 -7.44 3.24
N PRO A 24 -8.81 -6.35 3.81
CA PRO A 24 -9.89 -5.60 3.20
C PRO A 24 -9.46 -4.97 1.86
N PRO A 25 -10.42 -4.70 0.94
CA PRO A 25 -10.14 -4.02 -0.32
C PRO A 25 -9.50 -2.65 -0.06
N PHE A 26 -8.61 -2.27 -0.97
CA PHE A 26 -7.76 -1.09 -0.81
C PHE A 26 -7.90 -0.22 -2.07
N PRO A 27 -8.45 1.00 -1.99
CA PRO A 27 -8.54 1.87 -3.16
C PRO A 27 -7.15 2.38 -3.54
N VAL A 28 -6.79 2.18 -4.81
CA VAL A 28 -5.49 2.57 -5.38
C VAL A 28 -5.70 3.54 -6.53
N TYR A 29 -5.27 4.78 -6.33
CA TYR A 29 -5.51 5.89 -7.25
C TYR A 29 -4.42 6.01 -8.31
N ASP A 30 -3.16 5.73 -7.95
CA ASP A 30 -2.04 5.86 -8.88
C ASP A 30 -0.93 4.84 -8.56
N LEU A 31 -0.09 4.57 -9.55
CA LEU A 31 1.01 3.61 -9.50
C LEU A 31 2.27 4.18 -10.16
N LEU A 32 3.39 4.10 -9.46
CA LEU A 32 4.71 4.50 -9.95
C LEU A 32 5.70 3.36 -9.74
N ARG A 33 6.29 2.85 -10.82
CA ARG A 33 7.44 1.95 -10.72
C ARG A 33 8.71 2.79 -10.58
N ALA A 34 9.43 2.61 -9.48
CA ALA A 34 10.68 3.31 -9.21
C ALA A 34 11.85 2.69 -9.99
N ALA A 35 12.97 3.44 -10.08
CA ALA A 35 14.16 3.04 -10.82
C ALA A 35 14.86 1.79 -10.23
N ASP A 36 14.67 1.54 -8.93
CA ASP A 36 15.16 0.34 -8.24
C ASP A 36 14.27 -0.89 -8.48
N GLY A 37 13.19 -0.75 -9.25
CA GLY A 37 12.25 -1.82 -9.58
C GLY A 37 11.06 -1.93 -8.64
N SER A 38 11.07 -1.24 -7.49
CA SER A 38 9.96 -1.24 -6.53
C SER A 38 8.73 -0.51 -7.07
N LEU A 39 7.58 -0.77 -6.45
CA LEU A 39 6.31 -0.15 -6.81
C LEU A 39 5.81 0.75 -5.67
N TRP A 40 5.61 2.02 -5.99
CA TRP A 40 4.87 2.96 -5.16
C TRP A 40 3.42 3.04 -5.63
N ALA A 41 2.49 3.10 -4.69
CA ALA A 41 1.08 3.29 -4.97
C ALA A 41 0.50 4.39 -4.10
N ALA A 42 -0.22 5.33 -4.73
CA ALA A 42 -1.06 6.28 -4.03
C ALA A 42 -2.39 5.58 -3.68
N THR A 43 -2.73 5.56 -2.39
CA THR A 43 -3.89 4.82 -1.90
C THR A 43 -4.80 5.70 -1.04
N GLY A 44 -6.03 5.25 -0.79
CA GLY A 44 -6.93 5.92 0.15
C GLY A 44 -6.43 5.99 1.59
N TRP A 45 -5.43 5.18 1.97
CA TRP A 45 -4.93 5.09 3.34
C TRP A 45 -3.47 5.55 3.47
N GLY A 46 -2.88 6.14 2.43
CA GLY A 46 -1.50 6.64 2.43
C GLY A 46 -0.70 6.21 1.20
N ALA A 47 0.62 6.19 1.32
CA ALA A 47 1.52 5.74 0.26
C ALA A 47 1.99 4.30 0.55
N LEU A 48 1.71 3.38 -0.37
CA LEU A 48 2.14 1.99 -0.25
C LEU A 48 3.42 1.79 -1.06
N HIS A 49 4.43 1.21 -0.44
CA HIS A 49 5.66 0.79 -1.10
C HIS A 49 5.75 -0.73 -1.10
N ILE A 50 5.96 -1.32 -2.28
CA ILE A 50 6.10 -2.75 -2.48
C ILE A 50 7.48 -2.98 -3.10
N SER A 51 8.33 -3.69 -2.37
CA SER A 51 9.64 -4.15 -2.81
C SER A 51 9.67 -5.68 -2.86
N ASP A 52 10.78 -6.26 -3.33
CA ASP A 52 10.99 -7.71 -3.27
C ASP A 52 11.10 -8.23 -1.83
N ALA A 53 11.52 -7.38 -0.89
CA ALA A 53 11.73 -7.74 0.50
C ALA A 53 10.46 -7.57 1.34
N ASP A 54 9.70 -6.50 1.12
CA ASP A 54 8.63 -6.09 1.99
C ASP A 54 7.53 -5.24 1.33
N THR A 55 6.45 -5.03 2.09
CA THR A 55 5.33 -4.17 1.72
C THR A 55 5.02 -3.27 2.91
N THR A 56 5.23 -1.97 2.75
CA THR A 56 5.11 -0.97 3.82
C THR A 56 4.12 0.10 3.43
N LEU A 57 3.15 0.40 4.31
CA LEU A 57 2.24 1.53 4.14
C LEU A 57 2.71 2.70 5.01
N PHE A 58 2.97 3.83 4.36
CA PHE A 58 3.27 5.10 5.00
C PHE A 58 1.98 5.90 5.18
N THR A 59 1.64 6.25 6.41
CA THR A 59 0.34 6.89 6.73
C THR A 59 0.38 7.79 7.95
N SER A 60 -0.73 8.43 8.30
CA SER A 60 -0.84 9.24 9.51
C SER A 60 -0.93 8.37 10.77
N ALA A 61 -0.60 8.93 11.94
CA ALA A 61 -0.71 8.21 13.21
C ALA A 61 -2.15 7.74 13.52
N ASP A 62 -3.16 8.50 13.10
CA ASP A 62 -4.57 8.12 13.26
C ASP A 62 -4.93 6.91 12.41
N MET A 63 -4.57 6.94 11.13
CA MET A 63 -4.85 5.83 10.22
C MET A 63 -4.06 4.58 10.62
N ALA A 64 -2.81 4.73 11.05
CA ALA A 64 -2.01 3.60 11.53
C ALA A 64 -2.68 2.84 12.68
N ARG A 65 -3.29 3.55 13.64
CA ARG A 65 -4.07 2.93 14.73
C ARG A 65 -5.25 2.13 14.21
N THR A 66 -5.99 2.67 13.23
CA THR A 66 -7.10 1.96 12.57
C THR A 66 -6.62 0.70 11.86
N LEU A 67 -5.51 0.78 11.14
CA LEU A 67 -4.97 -0.34 10.36
C LEU A 67 -4.36 -1.44 11.22
N GLN A 68 -3.77 -1.11 12.36
CA GLN A 68 -3.25 -2.10 13.30
C GLN A 68 -4.36 -3.05 13.79
N ALA A 69 -5.60 -2.57 13.89
CA ALA A 69 -6.75 -3.37 14.27
C ALA A 69 -7.37 -4.15 13.09
N LEU A 70 -7.45 -3.52 11.91
CA LEU A 70 -8.10 -4.12 10.73
C LEU A 70 -7.21 -5.07 9.96
N VAL A 71 -5.90 -4.79 9.92
CA VAL A 71 -4.92 -5.47 9.07
C VAL A 71 -3.59 -5.62 9.83
N PRO A 72 -3.54 -6.38 10.95
CA PRO A 72 -2.38 -6.42 11.85
C PRO A 72 -1.10 -6.97 11.21
N SER A 73 -1.22 -7.67 10.08
CA SER A 73 -0.10 -8.20 9.31
C SER A 73 0.53 -7.18 8.35
N LEU A 74 -0.14 -6.05 8.08
CA LEU A 74 0.41 -5.00 7.24
C LEU A 74 1.44 -4.21 8.03
N ARG A 75 2.66 -4.10 7.48
CA ARG A 75 3.67 -3.19 8.02
C ARG A 75 3.24 -1.75 7.76
N VAL A 76 3.13 -0.97 8.83
CA VAL A 76 2.71 0.43 8.77
C VAL A 76 3.80 1.29 9.40
N GLU A 77 4.17 2.37 8.71
CA GLU A 77 5.07 3.39 9.21
C GLU A 77 4.35 4.73 9.23
N THR A 78 4.40 5.42 10.37
CA THR A 78 3.74 6.70 10.54
C THR A 78 4.63 7.81 10.02
N ILE A 79 4.10 8.63 9.10
CA ILE A 79 4.75 9.86 8.68
C ILE A 79 4.41 10.95 9.70
N PRO A 80 5.42 11.61 10.30
CA PRO A 80 5.16 12.73 11.20
C PRO A 80 4.51 13.88 10.44
N VAL A 81 3.56 14.54 11.08
CA VAL A 81 3.05 15.82 10.59
C VAL A 81 4.21 16.82 10.70
N PRO A 82 4.61 17.51 9.62
CA PRO A 82 5.61 18.55 9.71
C PRO A 82 5.15 19.58 10.74
N THR A 83 5.98 19.83 11.77
CA THR A 83 5.79 21.01 12.61
C THR A 83 6.21 22.21 11.77
N GLU A 84 5.27 23.11 11.45
CA GLU A 84 5.63 24.39 10.84
C GLU A 84 6.64 25.13 11.74
N PRO A 85 7.67 25.77 11.16
CA PRO A 85 8.60 26.60 11.92
C PRO A 85 7.94 27.86 12.49
#